data_AF-A0A4R4TCX7-F1
#
_entry.id   AF-A0A4R4TCX7-F1
#
_cell.length_a   1.000
_cell.length_b   1.000
_cell.length_c   1.000
_cell.angle_alpha   90.00
_cell.angle_beta   90.00
_cell.angle_gamma   90.00
#
_symmetry.space_group_name_H-M   'P 1'
#
loop_
_entity.id
_entity.type
_entity.pdbx_description
1 polymer ?
#
loop_
_entity_poly.entity_id
_entity_poly.type
_entity_poly.pdbx_seq_one_letter_code
_entity_poly.pdbx_strand_id
1 'polypeptide(L)'
;MPPPSPLPTGERRPRAMVIDGAWRALGPGAEPLSGPGGAPLTRTVKLIVLPLIVRPALRPELAADFLEPPEAARLDALIRESRPRLVATAGWFTLLKKTRRALGVVAGNPQDLYFQRCFELATEHGEPAAGAAAVAREVVGDIADAADGRTVGALRDHLADAGRRARLDAALAAAWDARRQDPAADTAAAVALATEALDACGTPGGPGNTPSYPAMVERGHGSLLGRAVWAGAGDVWARADLPTHLGLTA
;
A
#
# COMPACT_ATOMS: atom_id res chain seq x y z
N MET A 1 33.26 -35.82 -17.00
CA MET A 1 32.83 -34.42 -16.92
C MET A 1 31.56 -34.27 -17.74
N PRO A 2 30.37 -34.30 -17.12
CA PRO A 2 29.15 -33.97 -17.84
C PRO A 2 29.15 -32.47 -18.15
N PRO A 3 28.58 -32.02 -19.29
CA PRO A 3 28.43 -30.59 -19.56
C PRO A 3 27.47 -29.95 -18.54
N PRO A 4 27.63 -28.66 -18.23
CA PRO A 4 26.70 -27.97 -17.34
C PRO A 4 25.30 -27.98 -17.97
N SER A 5 24.32 -28.45 -17.20
CA SER A 5 22.91 -28.39 -17.59
C SER A 5 22.52 -26.95 -17.92
N PRO A 6 21.78 -26.72 -19.02
CA PRO A 6 21.28 -25.39 -19.33
C PRO A 6 20.33 -24.94 -18.21
N LEU A 7 20.57 -23.75 -17.66
CA LEU A 7 19.65 -23.11 -16.71
C LEU A 7 18.26 -23.01 -17.35
N PRO A 8 17.17 -23.35 -16.63
CA PRO A 8 15.83 -23.33 -17.18
C PRO A 8 15.46 -21.87 -17.52
N THR A 9 15.39 -21.56 -18.81
CA THR A 9 14.95 -20.26 -19.36
C THR A 9 13.43 -20.07 -19.30
N GLY A 10 12.71 -20.94 -18.58
CA GLY A 10 11.24 -20.98 -18.48
C GLY A 10 10.68 -20.82 -17.07
N GLU A 11 11.47 -20.40 -16.09
CA GLU A 11 11.00 -20.28 -14.70
C GLU A 11 10.38 -18.91 -14.44
N ARG A 12 9.18 -18.89 -13.82
CA ARG A 12 8.50 -17.66 -13.39
C ARG A 12 9.40 -16.87 -12.44
N ARG A 13 9.51 -15.56 -12.66
CA ARG A 13 10.39 -14.69 -11.87
C ARG A 13 9.59 -13.81 -10.92
N PRO A 14 9.98 -13.69 -9.64
CA PRO A 14 9.37 -12.71 -8.75
C PRO A 14 9.53 -11.30 -9.32
N ARG A 15 8.41 -10.57 -9.44
CA ARG A 15 8.39 -9.21 -9.99
C ARG A 15 9.35 -8.27 -9.27
N ALA A 16 9.46 -8.40 -7.95
CA ALA A 16 10.38 -7.61 -7.15
C ALA A 16 11.85 -7.83 -7.56
N MET A 17 12.24 -9.06 -7.91
CA MET A 17 13.60 -9.37 -8.36
C MET A 17 13.88 -8.80 -9.77
N VAL A 18 12.88 -8.78 -10.64
CA VAL A 18 13.00 -8.15 -11.96
C VAL A 18 13.21 -6.64 -11.81
N ILE A 19 12.42 -5.99 -10.95
CA ILE A 19 12.57 -4.55 -10.65
C ILE A 19 13.95 -4.26 -10.07
N ASP A 20 14.40 -5.02 -9.07
CA ASP A 20 15.71 -4.84 -8.43
C ASP A 20 16.86 -5.00 -9.45
N GLY A 21 16.84 -6.06 -10.26
CA GLY A 21 17.85 -6.31 -11.28
C GLY A 21 17.89 -5.23 -12.37
N ALA A 22 16.73 -4.84 -12.90
CA ALA A 22 16.62 -3.80 -13.91
C ALA A 22 17.11 -2.44 -13.39
N TRP A 23 16.76 -2.12 -12.14
CA TRP A 23 17.17 -0.88 -11.48
C TRP A 23 18.69 -0.81 -11.28
N ARG A 24 19.31 -1.89 -10.77
CA ARG A 24 20.77 -1.95 -10.60
C ARG A 24 21.52 -1.80 -11.90
N ALA A 25 20.93 -2.25 -13.00
CA ALA A 25 21.50 -2.13 -14.33
C ALA A 25 21.35 -0.73 -14.96
N LEU A 26 20.65 0.21 -14.32
CA LEU A 26 20.57 1.60 -14.75
C LEU A 26 21.95 2.28 -14.69
N GLY A 27 22.87 1.83 -13.85
CA GLY A 27 24.16 2.50 -13.66
C GLY A 27 24.03 3.82 -12.89
N PRO A 28 25.00 4.75 -13.05
CA PRO A 28 25.07 5.96 -12.22
C PRO A 28 23.96 6.97 -12.53
N GLY A 29 23.65 7.80 -11.53
CA GLY A 29 22.72 8.95 -11.62
C GLY A 29 21.38 8.75 -10.89
N ALA A 30 21.07 7.53 -10.44
CA ALA A 30 19.85 7.22 -9.69
C ALA A 30 20.06 7.09 -8.17
N GLU A 31 21.23 7.47 -7.66
CA GLU A 31 21.63 7.29 -6.25
C GLU A 31 20.65 7.94 -5.26
N PRO A 32 20.12 9.17 -5.48
CA PRO A 32 19.11 9.77 -4.61
C PRO A 32 17.80 8.97 -4.47
N LEU A 33 17.54 8.06 -5.41
CA LEU A 33 16.37 7.19 -5.46
C LEU A 33 16.71 5.73 -5.09
N SER A 34 17.96 5.46 -4.70
CA SER A 34 18.50 4.13 -4.43
C SER A 34 18.93 3.98 -2.97
N GLY A 35 18.88 2.76 -2.46
CA GLY A 35 19.47 2.38 -1.17
C GLY A 35 20.99 2.19 -1.26
N PRO A 36 21.68 1.97 -0.13
CA PRO A 36 23.15 1.83 -0.08
C PRO A 36 23.70 0.72 -0.98
N GLY A 37 22.92 -0.34 -1.21
CA GLY A 37 23.31 -1.44 -2.08
C GLY A 37 23.06 -1.20 -3.57
N GLY A 38 22.50 -0.06 -3.98
CA GLY A 38 22.12 0.22 -5.38
C GLY A 38 20.76 -0.34 -5.81
N ALA A 39 20.02 -1.01 -4.92
CA ALA A 39 18.61 -1.33 -5.10
C ALA A 39 17.74 -0.06 -5.08
N PRO A 40 16.55 -0.03 -5.69
CA PRO A 40 15.62 1.07 -5.52
C PRO A 40 15.15 1.13 -4.06
N LEU A 41 14.90 2.33 -3.54
CA LEU A 41 14.22 2.48 -2.26
C LEU A 41 12.80 1.91 -2.34
N THR A 42 12.26 1.40 -1.24
CA THR A 42 10.85 0.95 -1.17
C THR A 42 9.89 2.03 -1.67
N ARG A 43 10.12 3.30 -1.30
CA ARG A 43 9.31 4.43 -1.78
C ARG A 43 9.53 4.75 -3.25
N THR A 44 10.72 4.54 -3.79
CA THR A 44 10.96 4.66 -5.24
C THR A 44 10.10 3.66 -6.00
N VAL A 45 10.00 2.42 -5.52
CA VAL A 45 9.12 1.42 -6.11
C VAL A 45 7.65 1.84 -6.00
N LYS A 46 7.20 2.20 -4.79
CA LYS A 46 5.79 2.51 -4.50
C LYS A 46 5.29 3.81 -5.13
N LEU A 47 6.13 4.83 -5.23
CA LEU A 47 5.72 6.18 -5.65
C LEU A 47 6.11 6.50 -7.10
N ILE A 48 7.12 5.85 -7.66
CA ILE A 48 7.60 6.10 -9.03
C ILE A 48 7.43 4.87 -9.91
N VAL A 49 8.14 3.77 -9.61
CA VAL A 49 8.25 2.63 -10.55
C VAL A 49 6.89 2.03 -10.85
N LEU A 50 6.13 1.63 -9.82
CA LEU A 50 4.83 1.01 -10.04
C LEU A 50 3.81 2.00 -10.63
N PRO A 51 3.53 3.17 -10.04
CA PRO A 51 2.44 4.02 -10.51
C PRO A 51 2.76 4.82 -11.78
N LEU A 52 4.03 5.14 -12.07
CA LEU A 52 4.38 6.07 -13.16
C LEU A 52 5.09 5.40 -14.34
N ILE A 53 5.88 4.34 -14.09
CA ILE A 53 6.60 3.62 -15.15
C ILE A 53 5.82 2.38 -15.58
N VAL A 54 5.57 1.45 -14.65
CA VAL A 54 4.93 0.16 -14.94
C VAL A 54 3.45 0.33 -15.22
N ARG A 55 2.76 1.13 -14.39
CA ARG A 55 1.32 1.42 -14.48
C ARG A 55 0.47 0.14 -14.57
N PRO A 56 0.45 -0.74 -13.55
CA PRO A 56 -0.24 -2.03 -13.59
C PRO A 56 -1.72 -1.96 -14.01
N ALA A 57 -2.43 -0.87 -13.68
CA ALA A 57 -3.81 -0.67 -14.13
C ALA A 57 -3.96 -0.61 -15.66
N LEU A 58 -2.92 -0.17 -16.38
CA LEU A 58 -2.87 -0.13 -17.85
C LEU A 58 -2.12 -1.32 -18.45
N ARG A 59 -1.41 -2.10 -17.63
CA ARG A 59 -0.59 -3.25 -18.01
C ARG A 59 -0.82 -4.38 -17.00
N PRO A 60 -2.04 -4.94 -16.92
CA PRO A 60 -2.39 -5.97 -15.95
C PRO A 60 -1.51 -7.22 -16.07
N GLU A 61 -0.95 -7.50 -17.24
CA GLU A 61 0.02 -8.56 -17.48
C GLU A 61 1.32 -8.38 -16.66
N LEU A 62 1.67 -7.15 -16.27
CA LEU A 62 2.82 -6.84 -15.41
C LEU A 62 2.44 -6.73 -13.92
N ALA A 63 1.17 -6.97 -13.58
CA ALA A 63 0.66 -6.79 -12.22
C ALA A 63 0.89 -8.00 -11.32
N ALA A 64 1.12 -9.19 -11.90
CA ALA A 64 1.33 -10.43 -11.16
C ALA A 64 2.61 -10.40 -10.31
N ASP A 65 2.60 -11.10 -9.18
CA ASP A 65 3.77 -11.20 -8.30
C ASP A 65 4.86 -12.10 -8.88
N PHE A 66 4.48 -13.06 -9.72
CA PHE A 66 5.36 -13.92 -10.48
C PHE A 66 5.07 -13.71 -11.97
N LEU A 67 6.10 -13.28 -12.70
CA LEU A 67 6.01 -12.98 -14.13
C LEU A 67 6.52 -14.16 -14.94
N GLU A 68 5.82 -14.46 -16.02
CA GLU A 68 6.36 -15.35 -17.05
C GLU A 68 7.55 -14.64 -17.76
N PRO A 69 8.42 -15.39 -18.47
CA PRO A 69 9.59 -14.82 -19.11
C PRO A 69 9.35 -13.59 -20.01
N PRO A 70 8.31 -13.53 -20.88
CA PRO A 70 8.11 -12.36 -21.73
C PRO A 70 7.69 -11.12 -20.94
N GLU A 71 6.86 -11.24 -19.91
CA GLU A 71 6.46 -10.14 -19.03
C GLU A 71 7.64 -9.65 -18.19
N ALA A 72 8.49 -10.56 -17.70
CA ALA A 72 9.71 -10.21 -16.97
C ALA A 72 10.67 -9.42 -17.87
N ALA A 73 10.88 -9.84 -19.12
CA ALA A 73 11.72 -9.13 -20.08
C ALA A 73 11.14 -7.74 -20.41
N ARG A 74 9.81 -7.65 -20.59
CA ARG A 74 9.13 -6.38 -20.86
C ARG A 74 9.22 -5.41 -19.67
N LEU A 75 9.08 -5.90 -18.44
CA LEU A 75 9.24 -5.09 -17.24
C LEU A 75 10.68 -4.56 -17.09
N ASP A 76 11.69 -5.40 -17.33
CA ASP A 76 13.10 -4.98 -17.31
C ASP A 76 13.36 -3.89 -18.36
N ALA A 77 12.89 -4.09 -19.61
CA ALA A 77 13.02 -3.10 -20.68
C ALA A 77 12.37 -1.75 -20.32
N LEU A 78 11.13 -1.75 -19.82
CA LEU A 78 10.43 -0.53 -19.42
C LEU A 78 11.20 0.30 -18.39
N ILE A 79 11.81 -0.35 -17.40
CA ILE A 79 12.61 0.32 -16.37
C ILE A 79 13.88 0.89 -16.98
N ARG A 80 14.58 0.13 -17.81
CA ARG A 80 15.81 0.58 -18.48
C ARG A 80 15.59 1.73 -19.45
N GLU A 81 14.53 1.67 -20.25
CA GLU A 81 14.12 2.75 -21.16
C GLU A 81 13.78 4.03 -20.40
N SER A 82 13.29 3.90 -19.16
CA SER A 82 12.99 5.04 -18.28
C SER A 82 14.23 5.69 -17.66
N ARG A 83 15.44 5.18 -17.91
CA ARG A 83 16.69 5.65 -17.28
C ARG A 83 16.88 7.17 -17.36
N PRO A 84 16.82 7.84 -18.54
CA PRO A 84 17.10 9.28 -18.60
C PRO A 84 16.16 10.09 -17.70
N ARG A 85 14.89 9.67 -17.63
CA ARG A 85 13.88 10.31 -16.78
C ARG A 85 14.13 10.05 -15.30
N LEU A 86 14.56 8.84 -14.92
CA LEU A 86 14.91 8.51 -13.54
C LEU A 86 16.13 9.29 -13.05
N VAL A 87 17.15 9.49 -13.91
CA VAL A 87 18.32 10.32 -13.61
C VAL A 87 17.91 11.78 -13.43
N ALA A 88 17.12 12.33 -14.35
CA ALA A 88 16.57 13.68 -14.21
C ALA A 88 15.72 13.83 -12.94
N THR A 89 14.89 12.82 -12.60
CA THR A 89 14.08 12.78 -11.37
C THR A 89 14.97 12.85 -10.12
N ALA A 90 16.07 12.10 -10.10
CA ALA A 90 17.05 12.14 -9.03
C ALA A 90 17.76 13.51 -8.90
N GLY A 91 18.06 14.15 -10.03
CA GLY A 91 18.56 15.52 -10.09
C GLY A 91 17.58 16.53 -9.47
N TRP A 92 16.31 16.48 -9.89
CA TRP A 92 15.25 17.32 -9.32
C TRP A 92 15.08 17.07 -7.83
N PHE A 93 15.09 15.81 -7.37
CA PHE A 93 14.95 15.50 -5.95
C PHE A 93 16.08 16.08 -5.10
N THR A 94 17.31 16.05 -5.63
CA THR A 94 18.46 16.67 -4.97
C THR A 94 18.29 18.19 -4.86
N LEU A 95 17.83 18.84 -5.93
CA LEU A 95 17.57 20.27 -5.95
C LEU A 95 16.42 20.69 -5.02
N LEU A 96 15.30 19.96 -5.01
CA LEU A 96 14.16 20.22 -4.14
C LEU A 96 14.54 20.03 -2.67
N LYS A 97 15.33 19.00 -2.32
CA LYS A 97 15.86 18.85 -0.95
C LYS A 97 16.74 20.02 -0.53
N LYS A 98 17.60 20.53 -1.41
CA LYS A 98 18.43 21.71 -1.13
C LYS A 98 17.56 22.94 -0.90
N THR A 99 16.56 23.14 -1.75
CA THR A 99 15.64 24.29 -1.69
C THR A 99 14.75 24.23 -0.45
N ARG A 100 14.19 23.07 -0.12
CA ARG A 100 13.44 22.81 1.12
C ARG A 100 14.22 23.23 2.36
N ARG A 101 15.50 22.84 2.44
CA ARG A 101 16.37 23.24 3.57
C ARG A 101 16.60 24.76 3.61
N ALA A 102 16.83 25.38 2.44
CA ALA A 102 17.02 26.83 2.35
C ALA A 102 15.77 27.62 2.77
N LEU A 103 14.57 27.06 2.56
CA LEU A 103 13.30 27.66 2.96
C LEU A 103 12.86 27.28 4.39
N GLY A 104 13.64 26.46 5.11
CA GLY A 104 13.30 26.05 6.49
C GLY A 104 12.09 25.12 6.60
N VAL A 105 11.64 24.51 5.50
CA VAL A 105 10.50 23.58 5.52
C VAL A 105 10.93 22.28 6.20
N VAL A 106 10.27 21.93 7.32
CA VAL A 106 10.59 20.74 8.14
C VAL A 106 9.49 19.68 8.15
N ALA A 107 8.25 20.04 7.79
CA ALA A 107 7.12 19.11 7.80
C ALA A 107 7.20 18.06 6.67
N GLY A 108 6.66 16.88 6.95
CA GLY A 108 6.51 15.77 6.00
C GLY A 108 7.80 15.05 5.62
N ASN A 109 7.66 13.82 5.13
CA ASN A 109 8.78 13.04 4.60
C ASN A 109 9.11 13.52 3.17
N PRO A 110 10.36 13.92 2.87
CA PRO A 110 10.71 14.43 1.54
C PRO A 110 10.41 13.46 0.39
N GLN A 111 10.52 12.16 0.60
CA GLN A 111 10.25 11.17 -0.45
C GLN A 111 8.75 11.14 -0.78
N ASP A 112 7.91 11.14 0.25
CA ASP A 112 6.45 11.14 0.10
C ASP A 112 5.95 12.44 -0.55
N LEU A 113 6.58 13.58 -0.25
CA LEU A 113 6.20 14.88 -0.79
C LEU A 113 6.70 15.11 -2.23
N TYR A 114 7.92 14.68 -2.56
CA TYR A 114 8.59 15.17 -3.78
C TYR A 114 8.82 14.10 -4.85
N PHE A 115 8.77 12.81 -4.56
CA PHE A 115 9.13 11.79 -5.58
C PHE A 115 8.29 11.87 -6.85
N GLN A 116 6.96 11.94 -6.72
CA GLN A 116 6.08 12.05 -7.88
C GLN A 116 6.25 13.39 -8.59
N ARG A 117 6.33 14.49 -7.83
CA ARG A 117 6.55 15.82 -8.40
C ARG A 117 7.89 15.94 -9.13
N CYS A 118 8.95 15.33 -8.64
CA CYS A 118 10.25 15.28 -9.32
C CYS A 118 10.17 14.48 -10.63
N PHE A 119 9.36 13.43 -10.69
CA PHE A 119 9.15 12.67 -11.92
C PHE A 119 8.36 13.47 -12.96
N GLU A 120 7.38 14.24 -12.53
CA GLU A 120 6.67 15.20 -13.38
C GLU A 120 7.62 16.26 -13.94
N LEU A 121 8.41 16.92 -13.09
CA LEU A 121 9.42 17.89 -13.50
C LEU A 121 10.45 17.29 -14.47
N ALA A 122 10.88 16.06 -14.23
CA ALA A 122 11.77 15.34 -15.14
C ALA A 122 11.12 15.01 -16.49
N THR A 123 9.81 14.78 -16.50
CA THR A 123 9.05 14.52 -17.73
C THR A 123 8.86 15.81 -18.53
N GLU A 124 8.60 16.93 -17.86
CA GLU A 124 8.32 18.21 -18.49
C GLU A 124 9.60 18.97 -18.92
N HIS A 125 10.63 18.95 -18.07
CA HIS A 125 11.82 19.79 -18.24
C HIS A 125 13.11 19.00 -18.47
N GLY A 126 13.09 17.67 -18.36
CA GLY A 126 14.31 16.88 -18.36
C GLY A 126 15.15 17.15 -17.11
N GLU A 127 16.48 17.21 -17.26
CA GLU A 127 17.38 17.48 -16.13
C GLU A 127 17.27 18.95 -15.64
N PRO A 128 17.49 19.21 -14.33
CA PRO A 128 17.53 20.57 -13.81
C PRO A 128 18.59 21.42 -14.53
N ALA A 129 18.13 22.41 -15.30
CA ALA A 129 18.99 23.32 -16.06
C ALA A 129 18.88 24.77 -15.55
N ALA A 130 19.26 25.75 -16.39
CA ALA A 130 19.09 27.17 -16.08
C ALA A 130 17.62 27.47 -15.71
N GLY A 131 17.40 28.21 -14.62
CA GLY A 131 16.05 28.51 -14.11
C GLY A 131 15.46 27.43 -13.18
N ALA A 132 16.03 26.23 -13.10
CA ALA A 132 15.51 25.16 -12.24
C ALA A 132 15.43 25.54 -10.76
N ALA A 133 16.29 26.45 -10.28
CA ALA A 133 16.25 26.93 -8.91
C ALA A 133 15.01 27.80 -8.60
N ALA A 134 14.46 28.49 -9.60
CA ALA A 134 13.21 29.23 -9.44
C ALA A 134 12.03 28.25 -9.36
N VAL A 135 11.95 27.32 -10.32
CA VAL A 135 10.95 26.24 -10.35
C VAL A 135 10.95 25.42 -9.05
N ALA A 136 12.13 25.03 -8.56
CA ALA A 136 12.25 24.28 -7.31
C ALA A 136 11.74 25.07 -6.09
N ARG A 137 11.90 26.40 -6.08
CA ARG A 137 11.42 27.25 -4.98
C ARG A 137 9.91 27.37 -5.00
N GLU A 138 9.33 27.59 -6.17
CA GLU A 138 7.89 27.61 -6.39
C GLU A 138 7.26 26.28 -5.96
N VAL A 139 7.73 25.16 -6.51
CA VAL A 139 7.21 23.82 -6.18
C VAL A 139 7.31 23.49 -4.69
N VAL A 140 8.41 23.85 -4.02
CA VAL A 140 8.55 23.61 -2.58
C VAL A 140 7.59 24.49 -1.78
N GLY A 141 7.39 25.74 -2.20
CA GLY A 141 6.42 26.66 -1.61
C GLY A 141 5.01 26.10 -1.73
N ASP A 142 4.57 25.77 -2.95
CA ASP A 142 3.24 25.22 -3.23
C ASP A 142 2.92 24.00 -2.38
N ILE A 143 3.86 23.06 -2.26
CA ILE A 143 3.67 21.83 -1.47
C ILE A 143 3.62 22.15 0.04
N ALA A 144 4.42 23.11 0.51
CA ALA A 144 4.40 23.51 1.91
C ALA A 144 3.08 24.21 2.27
N ASP A 145 2.58 25.06 1.38
CA ASP A 145 1.36 25.85 1.57
C ASP A 145 0.09 24.99 1.40
N ALA A 146 0.09 24.02 0.48
CA ALA A 146 -1.03 23.09 0.27
C ALA A 146 -1.38 22.26 1.52
N ALA A 147 -0.43 22.08 2.43
CA ALA A 147 -0.70 21.42 3.69
C ALA A 147 -1.61 22.27 4.60
N ASP A 148 -1.63 23.60 4.47
CA ASP A 148 -2.53 24.52 5.18
C ASP A 148 -2.67 24.19 6.69
N GLY A 149 -1.54 23.85 7.32
CA GLY A 149 -1.48 23.40 8.71
C GLY A 149 -2.05 22.00 9.01
N ARG A 150 -2.73 21.33 8.08
CA ARG A 150 -3.29 19.97 8.19
C ARG A 150 -2.23 18.88 8.04
N THR A 151 -1.22 18.92 8.91
CA THR A 151 -0.14 17.94 8.94
C THR A 151 -0.39 16.87 10.01
N VAL A 152 0.28 15.71 9.90
CA VAL A 152 0.29 14.69 10.97
C VAL A 152 0.83 15.26 12.28
N GLY A 153 1.78 16.21 12.21
CA GLY A 153 2.29 16.93 13.38
C GLY A 153 1.18 17.76 14.04
N ALA A 154 0.48 18.58 13.28
CA ALA A 154 -0.64 19.36 13.79
C ALA A 154 -1.76 18.47 14.36
N LEU A 155 -2.06 17.33 13.73
CA LEU A 155 -3.01 16.34 14.29
C LEU A 155 -2.49 15.75 15.61
N ARG A 156 -1.21 15.39 15.68
CA ARG A 156 -0.60 14.87 16.90
C ARG A 156 -0.66 15.89 18.04
N ASP A 157 -0.31 17.14 17.75
CA ASP A 157 -0.35 18.23 18.73
C ASP A 157 -1.81 18.49 19.15
N HIS A 158 -2.74 18.46 18.21
CA HIS A 158 -4.17 18.53 18.49
C HIS A 158 -4.64 17.40 19.42
N LEU A 159 -4.16 16.17 19.21
CA LEU A 159 -4.48 15.01 20.03
C LEU A 159 -3.66 14.92 21.32
N ALA A 160 -2.60 15.72 21.51
CA ALA A 160 -1.82 15.69 22.75
C ALA A 160 -2.62 16.20 23.95
N ASP A 161 -3.58 17.11 23.72
CA ASP A 161 -4.48 17.66 24.74
C ASP A 161 -5.35 16.56 25.38
N ALA A 162 -5.15 16.32 26.68
CA ALA A 162 -5.81 15.26 27.42
C ALA A 162 -7.33 15.46 27.53
N GLY A 163 -7.80 16.71 27.68
CA GLY A 163 -9.23 17.02 27.77
C GLY A 163 -9.95 16.84 26.44
N ARG A 164 -9.27 17.09 25.32
CA ARG A 164 -9.76 16.81 23.98
C ARG A 164 -9.79 15.32 23.70
N ARG A 165 -8.75 14.57 24.06
CA ARG A 165 -8.76 13.10 23.95
C ARG A 165 -9.92 12.49 24.72
N ALA A 166 -10.11 12.86 26.00
CA ALA A 166 -11.23 12.37 26.79
C ALA A 166 -12.60 12.66 26.15
N ARG A 167 -12.78 13.85 25.54
CA ARG A 167 -14.00 14.19 24.80
C ARG A 167 -14.18 13.37 23.53
N LEU A 168 -13.10 13.15 22.77
CA LEU A 168 -13.14 12.31 21.57
C LEU A 168 -13.44 10.85 21.93
N ASP A 169 -12.81 10.32 22.98
CA ASP A 169 -13.05 8.96 23.48
C ASP A 169 -14.49 8.79 23.95
N ALA A 170 -15.05 9.76 24.69
CA ALA A 170 -16.45 9.74 25.11
C ALA A 170 -17.41 9.82 23.92
N ALA A 171 -17.12 10.66 22.93
CA ALA A 171 -17.91 10.74 21.70
C ALA A 171 -17.83 9.46 20.88
N LEU A 172 -16.65 8.83 20.83
CA LEU A 172 -16.42 7.55 20.17
C LEU A 172 -17.22 6.44 20.85
N ALA A 173 -17.13 6.34 22.18
CA ALA A 173 -17.88 5.37 22.98
C ALA A 173 -19.38 5.54 22.77
N ALA A 174 -19.90 6.77 22.91
CA ALA A 174 -21.31 7.07 22.68
C ALA A 174 -21.76 6.72 21.24
N ALA A 175 -20.94 6.99 20.23
CA ALA A 175 -21.25 6.64 18.84
C ALA A 175 -21.23 5.13 18.60
N TRP A 176 -20.33 4.39 19.26
CA TRP A 176 -20.30 2.93 19.23
C TRP A 176 -21.53 2.34 19.93
N ASP A 177 -21.89 2.85 21.11
CA ASP A 177 -23.06 2.41 21.87
C ASP A 177 -24.37 2.72 21.11
N ALA A 178 -24.43 3.87 20.44
CA ALA A 178 -25.58 4.27 19.63
C ALA A 178 -25.68 3.51 18.29
N ARG A 179 -24.65 2.74 17.90
CA ARG A 179 -24.69 1.92 16.68
C ARG A 179 -25.65 0.76 16.91
N ARG A 180 -26.92 0.96 16.50
CA ARG A 180 -28.08 0.06 16.58
C ARG A 180 -27.73 -1.39 16.98
N GLN A 181 -28.21 -1.78 18.15
CA GLN A 181 -28.42 -3.18 18.49
C GLN A 181 -29.57 -3.69 17.60
N ASP A 182 -29.25 -4.53 16.62
CA ASP A 182 -30.28 -5.17 15.79
C ASP A 182 -31.04 -6.23 16.62
N PRO A 183 -32.31 -6.53 16.27
CA PRO A 183 -33.13 -7.47 17.03
C PRO A 183 -32.45 -8.84 17.21
N ALA A 184 -32.61 -9.44 18.39
CA ALA A 184 -32.03 -10.75 18.72
C ALA A 184 -32.44 -11.86 17.71
N ALA A 185 -33.64 -11.75 17.13
CA ALA A 185 -34.13 -12.67 16.11
C ALA A 185 -33.32 -12.62 14.80
N ASP A 186 -32.91 -11.43 14.36
CA ASP A 186 -32.11 -11.25 13.16
C ASP A 186 -30.67 -11.74 13.38
N THR A 187 -30.19 -11.64 14.61
CA THR A 187 -28.89 -12.18 15.02
C THR A 187 -28.88 -13.71 15.00
N ALA A 188 -29.91 -14.36 15.56
CA ALA A 188 -30.02 -15.82 15.54
C ALA A 188 -30.13 -16.37 14.11
N ALA A 189 -30.91 -15.70 13.24
CA ALA A 189 -31.02 -16.06 11.83
C ALA A 189 -29.68 -15.89 11.07
N ALA A 190 -28.92 -14.82 11.37
CA ALA A 190 -27.60 -14.59 10.80
C ALA A 190 -26.60 -15.68 11.23
N VAL A 191 -26.60 -16.09 12.50
CA VAL A 191 -25.73 -17.16 13.02
C VAL A 191 -26.06 -18.51 12.38
N ALA A 192 -27.34 -18.87 12.29
CA ALA A 192 -27.76 -20.15 11.70
C ALA A 192 -27.32 -20.30 10.23
N LEU A 193 -27.55 -19.26 9.41
CA LEU A 193 -27.13 -19.26 8.02
C LEU A 193 -25.60 -19.31 7.87
N ALA A 194 -24.86 -18.66 8.80
CA ALA A 194 -23.41 -18.68 8.80
C ALA A 194 -22.84 -20.06 9.13
N THR A 195 -23.40 -20.75 10.12
CA THR A 195 -23.04 -22.13 10.45
C THR A 195 -23.24 -23.04 9.23
N GLU A 196 -24.40 -22.97 8.59
CA GLU A 196 -24.68 -23.76 7.38
C GLU A 196 -23.72 -23.45 6.23
N ALA A 197 -23.38 -22.18 6.02
CA ALA A 197 -22.41 -21.78 5.00
C ALA A 197 -20.99 -22.31 5.30
N LEU A 198 -20.55 -22.23 6.56
CA LEU A 198 -19.21 -22.67 6.98
C LEU A 198 -19.07 -24.19 6.97
N ASP A 199 -20.10 -24.93 7.41
CA ASP A 199 -20.11 -26.40 7.40
C ASP A 199 -20.01 -26.96 5.97
N ALA A 200 -20.67 -26.28 5.01
CA ALA A 200 -20.58 -26.63 3.60
C ALA A 200 -19.17 -26.42 3.03
N CYS A 201 -18.45 -25.39 3.47
CA CYS A 201 -17.05 -25.17 3.10
C CYS A 201 -16.10 -26.21 3.69
N GLY A 202 -16.41 -26.77 4.87
CA GLY A 202 -15.57 -27.75 5.57
C GLY A 202 -15.71 -29.20 5.07
N THR A 203 -16.73 -29.50 4.26
CA THR A 203 -17.04 -30.87 3.83
C THR A 203 -16.37 -31.22 2.49
N PRO A 204 -15.41 -32.17 2.44
CA PRO A 204 -14.76 -32.58 1.20
C PRO A 204 -15.77 -33.15 0.19
N GLY A 205 -15.88 -32.55 -0.99
CA GLY A 205 -16.84 -32.97 -2.03
C GLY A 205 -18.28 -32.49 -1.80
N GLY A 206 -18.51 -31.62 -0.82
CA GLY A 206 -19.81 -30.97 -0.62
C GLY A 206 -20.17 -30.00 -1.75
N PRO A 207 -21.46 -29.64 -1.91
CA PRO A 207 -21.88 -28.61 -2.85
C PRO A 207 -21.25 -27.28 -2.42
N GLY A 208 -20.22 -26.83 -3.14
CA GLY A 208 -19.46 -25.61 -2.84
C GLY A 208 -20.25 -24.29 -2.97
N ASN A 209 -21.58 -24.35 -3.02
CA ASN A 209 -22.46 -23.21 -3.20
C ASN A 209 -23.79 -23.45 -2.48
N THR A 210 -23.80 -23.42 -1.14
CA THR A 210 -25.04 -23.42 -0.37
C THR A 210 -25.80 -22.11 -0.58
N PRO A 211 -27.15 -22.13 -0.64
CA PRO A 211 -27.94 -20.92 -0.78
C PRO A 211 -27.87 -20.01 0.46
N SER A 212 -27.33 -20.52 1.57
CA SER A 212 -27.17 -19.79 2.83
C SER A 212 -26.19 -18.61 2.71
N TYR A 213 -25.08 -18.75 1.99
CA TYR A 213 -24.13 -17.65 1.80
C TYR A 213 -24.72 -16.49 0.96
N PRO A 214 -25.30 -16.72 -0.23
CA PRO A 214 -26.04 -15.68 -0.96
C PRO A 214 -27.15 -15.04 -0.12
N ALA A 215 -27.93 -15.83 0.63
CA ALA A 215 -28.98 -15.30 1.50
C ALA A 215 -28.44 -14.39 2.61
N MET A 216 -27.26 -14.69 3.17
CA MET A 216 -26.60 -13.79 4.13
C MET A 216 -26.16 -12.48 3.50
N VAL A 217 -25.64 -12.52 2.27
CA VAL A 217 -25.20 -11.33 1.53
C VAL A 217 -26.41 -10.45 1.20
N GLU A 218 -27.47 -11.03 0.64
CA GLU A 218 -28.71 -10.32 0.29
C GLU A 218 -29.37 -9.66 1.50
N ARG A 219 -29.38 -10.34 2.65
CA ARG A 219 -29.97 -9.82 3.88
C ARG A 219 -29.02 -8.92 4.70
N GLY A 220 -27.80 -8.70 4.23
CA GLY A 220 -26.81 -7.88 4.95
C GLY A 220 -26.39 -8.46 6.31
N HIS A 221 -26.53 -9.77 6.50
CA HIS A 221 -26.31 -10.45 7.78
C HIS A 221 -24.84 -10.49 8.23
N GLY A 222 -23.89 -10.10 7.38
CA GLY A 222 -22.46 -10.10 7.73
C GLY A 222 -22.13 -9.23 8.94
N SER A 223 -22.76 -8.05 9.06
CA SER A 223 -22.55 -7.16 10.22
C SER A 223 -23.20 -7.71 11.50
N LEU A 224 -24.37 -8.36 11.37
CA LEU A 224 -25.06 -9.04 12.46
C LEU A 224 -24.23 -10.18 13.02
N LEU A 225 -23.75 -11.07 12.14
CA LEU A 225 -22.87 -12.17 12.50
C LEU A 225 -21.58 -11.68 13.16
N GLY A 226 -20.91 -10.68 12.57
CA GLY A 226 -19.67 -10.14 13.12
C GLY A 226 -19.84 -9.61 14.55
N ARG A 227 -20.96 -8.93 14.84
CA ARG A 227 -21.28 -8.49 16.20
C ARG A 227 -21.66 -9.64 17.12
N ALA A 228 -22.38 -10.64 16.65
CA ALA A 228 -22.72 -11.84 17.43
C ALA A 228 -21.46 -12.58 17.88
N VAL A 229 -20.51 -12.77 16.95
CA VAL A 229 -19.19 -13.37 17.22
C VAL A 229 -18.38 -12.50 18.17
N TRP A 230 -18.42 -11.17 18.00
CA TRP A 230 -17.71 -10.23 18.89
C TRP A 230 -18.32 -10.15 20.30
N ALA A 231 -19.63 -10.27 20.45
CA ALA A 231 -20.31 -10.25 21.75
C ALA A 231 -20.20 -11.60 22.48
N GLY A 232 -20.28 -12.72 21.73
CA GLY A 232 -20.03 -14.08 22.23
C GLY A 232 -18.54 -14.46 22.32
N ALA A 233 -17.66 -13.56 21.92
CA ALA A 233 -16.21 -13.70 21.92
C ALA A 233 -15.67 -14.20 23.27
N GLY A 234 -16.23 -13.71 24.39
CA GLY A 234 -15.81 -14.14 25.72
C GLY A 234 -15.93 -15.66 25.94
N ASP A 235 -16.93 -16.31 25.36
CA ASP A 235 -17.15 -17.77 25.44
C ASP A 235 -16.51 -18.54 24.27
N VAL A 236 -16.41 -17.94 23.08
CA VAL A 236 -15.85 -18.59 21.89
C VAL A 236 -14.32 -18.60 21.91
N TRP A 237 -13.66 -17.52 22.34
CA TRP A 237 -12.19 -17.41 22.37
C TRP A 237 -11.56 -17.94 23.67
N ALA A 238 -12.37 -18.31 24.67
CA ALA A 238 -11.92 -18.97 25.89
C ALA A 238 -11.91 -20.51 25.78
N ARG A 239 -12.29 -21.08 24.63
CA ARG A 239 -12.27 -22.53 24.44
C ARG A 239 -10.86 -23.05 24.20
N ALA A 240 -10.44 -24.00 25.03
CA ALA A 240 -9.11 -24.61 24.99
C ALA A 240 -8.83 -25.46 23.72
N ASP A 241 -9.83 -25.66 22.85
CA ASP A 241 -9.76 -26.49 21.64
C ASP A 241 -9.54 -25.70 20.35
N LEU A 242 -9.43 -24.36 20.39
CA LEU A 242 -9.14 -23.56 19.19
C LEU A 242 -7.64 -23.51 18.86
N PRO A 243 -7.24 -23.70 17.59
CA PRO A 243 -5.84 -23.62 17.18
C PRO A 243 -5.25 -22.23 17.42
N THR A 244 -4.12 -22.18 18.12
CA THR A 244 -3.42 -20.95 18.53
C THR A 244 -2.98 -20.06 17.36
N HIS A 245 -2.98 -20.56 16.13
CA HIS A 245 -2.46 -19.87 14.94
C HIS A 245 -3.43 -18.87 14.30
N LEU A 246 -4.70 -18.80 14.75
CA LEU A 246 -5.63 -17.77 14.26
C LEU A 246 -5.30 -16.37 14.81
N GLY A 247 -4.40 -16.26 15.79
CA GLY A 247 -3.81 -14.97 16.21
C GLY A 247 -4.80 -13.95 16.78
N LEU A 248 -6.01 -14.39 17.14
CA LEU A 248 -7.04 -13.56 17.75
C LEU A 248 -7.04 -13.84 19.24
N THR A 249 -6.12 -13.20 19.95
CA THR A 249 -6.17 -13.09 21.41
C THR A 249 -6.85 -11.78 21.78
N ALA A 250 -7.53 -11.78 22.93
CA ALA A 250 -8.15 -10.61 23.57
C ALA A 250 -7.18 -9.42 23.75
#